data_AF-A0A7S2IET7-F1
#
_entry.id   AF-A0A7S2IET7-F1
#
_cell.length_a   1.000
_cell.length_b   1.000
_cell.length_c   1.000
_cell.angle_alpha   90.00
_cell.angle_beta   90.00
_cell.angle_gamma   90.00
#
_symmetry.space_group_name_H-M   'P 1'
#
loop_
_entity.id
_entity.type
_entity.pdbx_description
1 polymer ?
#
loop_
_entity_poly.entity_id
_entity_poly.type
_entity_poly.pdbx_seq_one_letter_code
_entity_poly.pdbx_strand_id
1 'polypeptide(L)'
;EYQVIVATCAGAGHELLQHVRFPRVLVDECTQSVEPSTLIPLSHGCSHIALIGDHRQLPPTVVTEEAKRGGLERSLFARLACEDVDDGKAALAAPVLLDEQRRMHPSIAAFPNAHFYGGRVHDAAPERAAVPGVPWPRGGECRVLLVDVAATEE
;
A
#
# COMPACT_ATOMS: atom_id res chain seq x y z
N GLU A 1 -14.82 -2.19 28.05
CA GLU A 1 -13.38 -2.15 27.72
C GLU A 1 -13.22 -2.72 26.32
N TYR A 2 -12.57 -2.01 25.39
CA TYR A 2 -12.40 -2.47 24.01
C TYR A 2 -11.03 -3.11 23.85
N GLN A 3 -10.96 -4.29 23.23
CA GLN A 3 -9.69 -4.97 22.98
C GLN A 3 -8.95 -4.39 21.78
N VAL A 4 -9.68 -3.77 20.84
CA VAL A 4 -9.17 -3.14 19.62
C VAL A 4 -9.95 -1.87 19.36
N ILE A 5 -9.24 -0.80 18.97
CA ILE A 5 -9.82 0.45 18.48
C ILE A 5 -9.34 0.63 17.05
N VAL A 6 -10.29 0.89 16.14
CA VAL A 6 -10.01 1.13 14.71
C VAL A 6 -10.35 2.58 14.41
N ALA A 7 -9.40 3.31 13.83
CA ALA A 7 -9.55 4.69 13.42
C ALA A 7 -8.64 4.97 12.22
N THR A 8 -8.93 6.03 11.47
CA THR A 8 -7.94 6.59 10.55
C THR A 8 -6.78 7.19 11.36
N CYS A 9 -5.61 7.36 10.73
CA CYS A 9 -4.46 7.99 11.39
C CYS A 9 -4.81 9.36 11.99
N ALA A 10 -5.55 10.20 11.24
CA ALA A 10 -6.06 11.47 11.74
C ALA A 10 -7.10 11.30 12.86
N GLY A 11 -8.00 10.33 12.73
CA GLY A 11 -9.02 10.04 13.74
C GLY A 11 -8.46 9.55 15.07
N ALA A 12 -7.24 9.00 15.09
CA ALA A 12 -6.56 8.64 16.33
C ALA A 12 -6.29 9.85 17.25
N GLY A 13 -6.20 11.06 16.68
CA GLY A 13 -6.04 12.32 17.42
C GLY A 13 -7.33 12.89 18.02
N HIS A 14 -8.47 12.19 17.90
CA HIS A 14 -9.75 12.65 18.45
C HIS A 14 -9.71 12.76 19.98
N GLU A 15 -10.38 13.76 20.56
CA GLU A 15 -10.37 14.05 22.02
C GLU A 15 -10.79 12.86 22.89
N LEU A 16 -11.66 11.99 22.36
CA LEU A 16 -12.06 10.74 23.02
C LEU A 16 -10.88 9.79 23.29
N LEU A 17 -9.79 9.90 22.53
CA LEU A 17 -8.61 9.04 22.63
C LEU A 17 -7.42 9.74 23.32
N GLN A 18 -7.55 11.01 23.72
CA GLN A 18 -6.46 11.81 24.26
C GLN A 18 -5.76 11.20 25.49
N HIS A 19 -6.51 10.45 26.32
CA HIS A 19 -6.00 9.80 27.53
C HIS A 19 -5.85 8.28 27.36
N VAL A 20 -6.12 7.76 26.15
CA VAL A 20 -5.95 6.35 25.83
C VAL A 20 -4.52 6.15 25.34
N ARG A 21 -3.85 5.13 25.87
CA ARG A 21 -2.53 4.71 25.42
C ARG A 21 -2.65 3.54 24.45
N PHE A 22 -1.83 3.57 23.40
CA PHE A 22 -1.72 2.51 22.41
C PHE A 22 -0.29 1.96 22.38
N PRO A 23 0.10 1.07 23.31
CA PRO A 23 1.45 0.48 23.32
C PRO A 23 1.76 -0.33 22.06
N ARG A 24 0.71 -0.83 21.37
CA ARG A 24 0.77 -1.62 20.15
C ARG A 24 -0.09 -0.93 19.10
N VAL A 25 0.51 -0.56 17.97
CA VAL A 25 -0.18 0.10 16.86
C VAL A 25 0.08 -0.68 15.57
N LEU A 26 -0.99 -0.95 14.83
CA LEU A 26 -0.93 -1.50 13.48
C LEU A 26 -1.45 -0.43 12.52
N VAL A 27 -0.64 -0.09 11.52
CA VAL A 27 -1.00 0.89 10.48
C VAL A 27 -1.04 0.16 9.15
N ASP A 28 -2.25 -0.02 8.63
CA ASP A 28 -2.49 -0.56 7.29
C ASP A 28 -2.47 0.56 6.25
N GLU A 29 -2.15 0.22 4.99
CA GLU A 29 -1.96 1.17 3.88
C GLU A 29 -1.00 2.33 4.23
N CYS A 30 0.00 2.07 5.08
CA CYS A 30 0.86 3.12 5.65
C CYS A 30 1.70 3.85 4.59
N THR A 31 1.90 3.25 3.41
CA THR A 31 2.62 3.87 2.30
C THR A 31 1.83 4.98 1.61
N GLN A 32 0.51 5.02 1.80
CA GLN A 32 -0.38 6.09 1.30
C GLN A 32 -0.56 7.24 2.30
N SER A 33 0.06 7.16 3.49
CA SER A 33 -0.05 8.18 4.54
C SER A 33 1.21 9.03 4.60
N VAL A 34 1.05 10.36 4.64
CA VAL A 34 2.17 11.26 4.94
C VAL A 34 2.70 10.94 6.34
N GLU A 35 4.02 10.98 6.51
CA GLU A 35 4.65 10.61 7.78
C GLU A 35 4.02 11.29 9.01
N PRO A 36 3.74 12.62 9.02
CA PRO A 36 3.09 13.27 10.16
C PRO A 36 1.74 12.67 10.54
N SER A 37 0.96 12.18 9.57
CA SER A 37 -0.33 11.55 9.84
C SER A 37 -0.12 10.20 10.53
N THR A 38 0.82 9.39 10.05
CA THR A 38 1.17 8.10 10.68
C THR A 38 1.70 8.27 12.11
N LEU A 39 2.34 9.40 12.43
CA LEU A 39 2.84 9.69 13.79
C LEU A 39 1.73 9.95 14.82
N ILE A 40 0.53 10.36 14.40
CA ILE A 40 -0.60 10.67 15.31
C ILE A 40 -0.91 9.48 16.23
N PRO A 41 -1.29 8.28 15.72
CA PRO A 41 -1.55 7.13 16.59
C PRO A 41 -0.33 6.68 17.40
N LEU A 42 0.90 6.91 16.89
CA LEU A 42 2.14 6.52 17.58
C LEU A 42 2.45 7.39 18.80
N SER A 43 2.00 8.65 18.77
CA SER A 43 2.20 9.61 19.86
C SER A 43 1.49 9.23 21.16
N HIS A 44 0.53 8.29 21.10
CA HIS A 44 -0.19 7.75 22.26
C HIS A 44 0.62 6.70 23.06
N GLY A 45 1.95 6.86 23.12
CA GLY A 45 2.83 5.97 23.88
C GLY A 45 3.07 4.61 23.23
N CYS A 46 3.12 4.56 21.90
CA CYS A 46 3.47 3.34 21.16
C CYS A 46 4.88 2.87 21.51
N SER A 47 5.01 1.56 21.79
CA SER A 47 6.31 0.89 21.98
C SER A 47 6.54 -0.24 20.97
N HIS A 48 5.49 -0.72 20.31
CA HIS A 48 5.53 -1.76 19.30
C HIS A 48 4.64 -1.36 18.12
N ILE A 49 5.20 -1.38 16.91
CA ILE A 49 4.52 -0.96 15.70
C ILE A 49 4.62 -2.05 14.63
N ALA A 50 3.52 -2.27 13.90
CA ALA A 50 3.51 -2.97 12.63
C ALA A 50 3.05 -2.01 11.52
N LEU A 51 3.92 -1.77 10.54
CA LEU A 51 3.61 -0.96 9.37
C LEU A 51 3.34 -1.91 8.20
N ILE A 52 2.12 -1.87 7.67
CA ILE A 52 1.68 -2.72 6.57
C ILE A 52 1.36 -1.79 5.40
N GLY A 53 2.00 -2.04 4.27
CA GLY A 53 1.87 -1.22 3.09
C GLY A 53 2.81 -1.69 2.00
N ASP A 54 2.68 -1.06 0.84
CA ASP A 54 3.45 -1.39 -0.34
C ASP A 54 3.99 -0.11 -0.98
N HIS A 55 5.31 0.03 -0.97
CA HIS A 55 6.02 1.19 -1.51
C HIS A 55 6.04 1.20 -3.05
N ARG A 56 5.59 0.11 -3.70
CA ARG A 56 5.40 0.04 -5.16
C ARG A 56 4.01 0.50 -5.59
N GLN A 57 3.10 0.77 -4.66
CA GLN A 57 1.75 1.29 -4.92
C GLN A 57 1.71 2.82 -4.79
N LEU A 58 0.52 3.38 -4.59
CA LEU A 58 0.32 4.83 -4.53
C LEU A 58 1.09 5.45 -3.35
N PRO A 59 1.85 6.54 -3.57
CA PRO A 59 2.40 7.34 -2.49
C PRO A 59 1.29 8.18 -1.84
N PRO A 60 1.59 8.88 -0.73
CA PRO A 60 0.67 9.85 -0.13
C PRO A 60 0.31 10.98 -1.09
N THR A 61 -0.96 11.36 -1.12
CA THR A 61 -1.43 12.48 -1.94
C THR A 61 -1.05 13.81 -1.31
N VAL A 62 -0.04 14.47 -1.87
CA VAL A 62 0.35 15.85 -1.55
C VAL A 62 -0.04 16.74 -2.72
N VAL A 63 -0.80 17.80 -2.49
CA VAL A 63 -1.28 18.69 -3.58
C VAL A 63 -0.22 19.72 -3.98
N THR A 64 0.57 20.18 -3.02
CA THR A 64 1.54 21.27 -3.22
C THR A 64 2.90 20.74 -3.65
N GLU A 65 3.38 21.17 -4.82
CA GLU A 65 4.69 20.77 -5.36
C GLU A 65 5.89 21.21 -4.50
N GLU A 66 5.76 22.31 -3.76
CA GLU A 66 6.79 22.71 -2.78
C GLU A 66 6.88 21.69 -1.63
N ALA A 67 5.74 21.23 -1.11
CA ALA A 67 5.71 20.25 -0.03
C ALA A 67 6.20 18.87 -0.49
N LYS A 68 5.88 18.46 -1.72
CA LYS A 68 6.45 17.24 -2.33
C LYS A 68 7.98 17.31 -2.40
N ARG A 69 8.51 18.41 -2.94
CA ARG A 69 9.96 18.68 -3.00
C ARG A 69 10.60 18.75 -1.62
N GLY A 70 9.84 19.17 -0.61
CA GLY A 70 10.22 19.11 0.81
C GLY A 70 10.16 17.71 1.44
N GLY A 71 9.81 16.67 0.67
CA GLY A 71 9.77 15.28 1.10
C GLY A 71 8.45 14.84 1.75
N LEU A 72 7.39 15.66 1.73
CA LEU A 72 6.13 15.32 2.40
C LEU A 72 5.41 14.11 1.77
N GLU A 73 5.69 13.80 0.50
CA GLU A 73 5.19 12.59 -0.18
C GLU A 73 5.95 11.31 0.20
N ARG A 74 6.99 11.41 1.04
CA ARG A 74 7.65 10.24 1.61
C ARG A 74 6.88 9.76 2.84
N SER A 75 6.38 8.54 2.77
CA SER A 75 5.74 7.88 3.92
C SER A 75 6.77 7.44 4.97
N LEU A 76 6.31 7.23 6.20
CA LEU A 76 7.14 6.67 7.27
C LEU A 76 7.70 5.29 6.88
N PHE A 77 6.89 4.46 6.21
CA PHE A 77 7.30 3.14 5.73
C PHE A 77 8.45 3.27 4.73
N ALA A 78 8.31 4.12 3.70
CA ALA A 78 9.36 4.33 2.72
C ALA A 78 10.64 4.80 3.41
N ARG A 79 10.53 5.70 4.40
CA ARG A 79 11.67 6.20 5.14
C ARG A 79 12.44 5.15 5.94
N LEU A 80 11.74 4.17 6.50
CA LEU A 80 12.36 3.12 7.32
C LEU A 80 12.85 1.93 6.49
N ALA A 81 12.13 1.60 5.41
CA ALA A 81 12.25 0.32 4.73
C ALA A 81 12.85 0.39 3.31
N CYS A 82 12.89 1.57 2.68
CA CYS A 82 13.51 1.74 1.38
C CYS A 82 14.92 2.32 1.55
N GLU A 83 15.87 1.85 0.74
CA GLU A 83 17.15 2.52 0.59
C GLU A 83 16.89 3.88 -0.05
N ASP A 84 17.11 4.94 0.72
CA ASP A 84 16.92 6.28 0.22
C ASP A 84 18.17 6.72 -0.52
N VAL A 85 18.01 6.85 -1.84
CA VAL A 85 19.09 7.26 -2.75
C VAL A 85 19.58 8.67 -2.43
N ASP A 86 18.74 9.53 -1.84
CA ASP A 86 19.04 10.94 -1.60
C ASP A 86 19.90 11.20 -0.35
N ASP A 87 19.85 10.33 0.66
CA ASP A 87 20.56 10.52 1.93
C ASP A 87 21.75 9.56 2.13
N GLY A 88 21.95 8.58 1.22
CA GLY A 88 23.00 7.57 1.33
C GLY A 88 22.89 6.69 2.58
N LYS A 89 21.73 6.69 3.25
CA LYS A 89 21.48 5.93 4.47
C LYS A 89 20.88 4.58 4.11
N ALA A 90 21.47 3.53 4.67
CA ALA A 90 20.91 2.19 4.59
C ALA A 90 19.51 2.15 5.23
N ALA A 91 18.62 1.33 4.67
CA ALA A 91 17.32 1.06 5.26
C ALA A 91 17.49 0.59 6.72
N LEU A 92 16.65 1.11 7.62
CA LEU A 92 16.69 0.76 9.04
C LEU A 92 16.14 -0.65 9.29
N ALA A 93 15.24 -1.12 8.43
CA ALA A 93 14.70 -2.47 8.48
C ALA A 93 14.33 -2.95 7.07
N ALA A 94 14.65 -4.20 6.74
CA ALA A 94 14.19 -4.82 5.51
C ALA A 94 12.68 -5.15 5.64
N PRO A 95 11.82 -4.73 4.69
CA PRO A 95 10.42 -5.10 4.72
C PRO A 95 10.26 -6.59 4.39
N VAL A 96 9.30 -7.24 5.04
CA VAL A 96 8.92 -8.62 4.70
C VAL A 96 7.90 -8.58 3.56
N LEU A 97 8.24 -9.17 2.43
CA LEU A 97 7.31 -9.34 1.31
C LEU A 97 6.39 -10.53 1.62
N LEU A 98 5.07 -10.28 1.62
CA LEU A 98 4.09 -11.36 1.50
C LEU A 98 4.00 -11.73 0.03
N ASP A 99 4.57 -12.88 -0.31
CA ASP A 99 4.81 -13.31 -1.69
C ASP A 99 3.69 -14.17 -2.27
N GLU A 100 2.62 -14.49 -1.52
CA GLU A 100 1.49 -15.26 -2.03
C GLU A 100 0.27 -14.37 -2.33
N GLN A 101 -0.11 -14.22 -3.61
CA GLN A 101 -1.31 -13.48 -4.01
C GLN A 101 -2.52 -14.42 -4.12
N ARG A 102 -3.66 -14.02 -3.53
CA ARG A 102 -4.91 -14.79 -3.55
C ARG A 102 -6.08 -14.08 -4.23
N ARG A 103 -5.85 -12.91 -4.83
CA ARG A 103 -6.91 -12.02 -5.31
C ARG A 103 -7.28 -12.28 -6.76
N MET A 104 -6.31 -12.33 -7.66
CA MET A 104 -6.52 -12.21 -9.11
C MET A 104 -6.05 -13.43 -9.88
N HIS A 105 -6.60 -13.63 -11.09
CA HIS A 105 -6.18 -14.71 -12.00
C HIS A 105 -4.71 -14.51 -12.42
N PRO A 106 -3.93 -15.58 -12.64
CA PRO A 106 -2.50 -15.48 -13.00
C PRO A 106 -2.21 -14.54 -14.18
N SER A 107 -3.07 -14.52 -15.21
CA SER A 107 -2.90 -13.61 -16.35
C SER A 107 -2.98 -12.12 -15.98
N ILE A 108 -3.71 -11.77 -14.92
CA ILE A 108 -3.82 -10.39 -14.40
C ILE A 108 -2.58 -10.08 -13.55
N ALA A 109 -2.17 -11.02 -12.69
CA ALA A 109 -1.00 -10.87 -11.81
C ALA A 109 0.34 -10.82 -12.56
N ALA A 110 0.42 -11.42 -13.76
CA ALA A 110 1.65 -11.59 -14.50
C ALA A 110 2.40 -10.26 -14.73
N PHE A 111 1.71 -9.21 -15.19
CA PHE A 111 2.34 -7.93 -15.47
C PHE A 111 2.82 -7.21 -14.20
N PRO A 112 1.98 -6.98 -13.16
CA PRO A 112 2.44 -6.34 -11.94
C PRO A 112 3.58 -7.11 -11.25
N ASN A 113 3.51 -8.43 -11.22
CA ASN A 113 4.54 -9.27 -10.61
C ASN A 113 5.90 -9.09 -11.30
N ALA A 114 5.92 -9.17 -12.64
CA ALA A 114 7.15 -8.98 -13.41
C ALA A 114 7.71 -7.55 -13.27
N HIS A 115 6.84 -6.54 -13.34
CA HIS A 115 7.25 -5.14 -13.43
C HIS A 115 7.65 -4.53 -12.08
N PHE A 116 6.91 -4.82 -11.00
CA PHE A 116 7.11 -4.18 -9.70
C PHE A 116 7.82 -5.07 -8.68
N TYR A 117 7.63 -6.39 -8.75
CA TYR A 117 8.09 -7.32 -7.73
C TYR A 117 9.19 -8.27 -8.20
N GLY A 118 9.63 -8.17 -9.46
CA GLY A 118 10.71 -9.00 -10.02
C GLY A 118 10.35 -10.48 -10.11
N GLY A 119 9.07 -10.81 -10.28
CA GLY A 119 8.61 -12.20 -10.37
C GLY A 119 8.55 -12.94 -9.03
N ARG A 120 8.72 -12.24 -7.90
CA ARG A 120 8.75 -12.86 -6.56
C ARG A 120 7.39 -13.20 -5.98
N VAL A 121 6.28 -12.75 -6.60
CA VAL A 121 4.93 -13.07 -6.12
C VAL A 121 4.41 -14.35 -6.79
N HIS A 122 3.83 -15.24 -6.01
CA HIS A 122 3.30 -16.54 -6.38
C HIS A 122 1.77 -16.53 -6.38
N ASP A 123 1.16 -17.18 -7.37
CA ASP A 123 -0.29 -17.30 -7.49
C ASP A 123 -0.83 -18.42 -6.61
N ALA A 124 -1.73 -18.08 -5.68
CA ALA A 124 -2.55 -19.01 -4.90
C ALA A 124 -4.03 -18.62 -4.92
N ALA A 125 -4.43 -17.78 -5.88
CA ALA A 125 -5.82 -17.41 -6.07
C ALA A 125 -6.64 -18.64 -6.49
N PRO A 126 -7.85 -18.82 -5.94
CA PRO A 126 -8.73 -19.87 -6.42
C PRO A 126 -9.11 -19.62 -7.88
N GLU A 127 -9.26 -20.69 -8.66
CA GLU A 127 -9.76 -20.58 -10.02
C GLU A 127 -11.18 -19.99 -10.00
N ARG A 128 -11.43 -19.00 -10.85
CA ARG A 128 -12.72 -18.33 -10.97
C ARG A 128 -13.16 -18.38 -12.43
N ALA A 129 -14.42 -18.73 -12.64
CA ALA A 129 -14.99 -18.79 -13.98
C ALA A 129 -14.85 -17.46 -14.72
N ALA A 130 -14.64 -17.56 -16.03
CA ALA A 130 -14.74 -16.43 -16.95
C ALA A 130 -16.05 -15.66 -16.73
N VAL A 131 -16.03 -14.34 -16.83
CA VAL A 131 -17.28 -13.59 -16.96
C VAL A 131 -17.93 -13.99 -18.30
N PRO A 132 -19.16 -14.52 -18.31
CA PRO A 132 -19.84 -14.91 -19.54
C PRO A 132 -20.10 -13.71 -20.46
N GLY A 133 -20.09 -13.95 -21.77
CA GLY A 133 -20.39 -12.92 -22.77
C GLY A 133 -19.24 -11.95 -23.09
N VAL A 134 -18.12 -12.02 -22.36
CA VAL A 134 -16.91 -11.24 -22.68
C VAL A 134 -16.05 -12.02 -23.68
N PRO A 135 -15.60 -11.40 -24.79
CA PRO A 135 -14.73 -12.05 -25.78
C PRO A 135 -13.29 -12.12 -25.26
N TRP A 136 -13.05 -12.98 -24.28
CA TRP A 136 -11.73 -13.14 -23.65
C TRP A 136 -10.66 -13.61 -24.65
N PRO A 137 -9.46 -13.01 -24.67
CA PRO A 137 -8.36 -13.48 -25.51
C PRO A 137 -7.94 -14.91 -25.16
N ARG A 138 -7.32 -15.60 -26.13
CA ARG A 138 -6.80 -16.97 -25.98
C ARG A 138 -7.83 -17.95 -25.41
N GLY A 139 -9.09 -17.87 -25.88
CA GLY A 139 -10.14 -18.79 -25.47
C GLY A 139 -10.52 -18.72 -23.99
N GLY A 140 -10.21 -17.62 -23.30
CA GLY A 140 -10.44 -17.48 -21.86
C GLY A 140 -9.24 -17.76 -20.97
N GLU A 141 -8.10 -18.21 -21.51
CA GLU A 141 -6.87 -18.34 -20.71
C GLU A 141 -6.34 -16.99 -20.24
N CYS A 142 -6.63 -15.91 -20.98
CA CYS A 142 -6.30 -14.55 -20.59
C CYS A 142 -7.55 -13.81 -20.07
N ARG A 143 -7.51 -13.39 -18.81
CA ARG A 143 -8.55 -12.56 -18.15
C ARG A 143 -8.27 -11.06 -18.25
N VAL A 144 -7.51 -10.64 -19.26
CA VAL A 144 -7.17 -9.24 -19.53
C VAL A 144 -7.52 -8.93 -20.98
N LEU A 145 -8.31 -7.88 -21.19
CA LEU A 145 -8.69 -7.36 -22.49
C LEU A 145 -8.47 -5.84 -22.45
N LEU A 146 -7.65 -5.32 -23.37
CA LEU A 146 -7.53 -3.89 -23.60
C LEU A 146 -8.43 -3.55 -24.79
N VAL A 147 -9.44 -2.72 -24.57
CA VAL A 147 -10.35 -2.26 -25.62
C VAL A 147 -9.87 -0.89 -26.06
N ASP A 148 -9.46 -0.80 -27.33
CA ASP A 148 -9.11 0.48 -27.93
C ASP A 148 -10.38 1.29 -28.14
N VAL A 149 -10.42 2.50 -27.57
CA VAL A 149 -11.53 3.43 -27.68
C VAL A 149 -10.96 4.73 -28.24
N ALA A 150 -11.19 4.96 -29.52
CA ALA A 150 -10.84 6.21 -30.17
C ALA A 150 -11.84 7.29 -29.77
N ALA A 151 -11.56 7.99 -28.66
CA ALA A 151 -12.27 9.17 -28.21
C ALA A 151 -11.27 10.21 -27.72
N THR A 152 -11.60 11.50 -27.92
CA THR A 152 -10.86 12.62 -27.34
C THR A 152 -11.36 12.89 -25.92
N GLU A 153 -10.44 13.13 -24.98
CA GLU A 153 -10.77 13.71 -23.68
C GLU A 153 -11.21 15.17 -23.91
N GLU A 154 -12.44 15.51 -23.50
CA GLU A 154 -12.98 16.88 -23.52
C GLU A 154 -12.64 17.64 -22.23
#